data_AF-A0A1F2P7V4-F1
#
_entry.id   AF-A0A1F2P7V4-F1
#
_cell.length_a   1.000
_cell.length_b   1.000
_cell.length_c   1.000
_cell.angle_alpha   90.00
_cell.angle_beta   90.00
_cell.angle_gamma   90.00
#
_symmetry.space_group_name_H-M   'P 1'
#
loop_
_entity.id
_entity.type
_entity.pdbx_description
1 polymer ?
#
loop_
_entity_poly.entity_id
_entity_poly.type
_entity_poly.pdbx_seq_one_letter_code
_entity_poly.pdbx_strand_id
1 'polypeptide(L)'
;MNEEYEKVKRLGDRLAEVDSLIDWGAFRPIVAGMYRNKTEKGGRPNIDEVVMVKILVLQQWYGLSDPELERQVADRISFRKFLGFPENIPDYSTVWRFRMRRIRLIHPMSYLR
;
A
#
# COMPACT_ATOMS: atom_id res chain seq x y z
N MET A 1 12.23 -20.75 6.28
CA MET A 1 11.20 -19.91 5.63
C MET A 1 9.83 -20.59 5.53
N ASN A 2 9.73 -21.93 5.36
CA ASN A 2 8.44 -22.63 5.22
C ASN A 2 7.67 -22.96 6.51
N GLU A 3 8.31 -23.14 7.67
CA GLU A 3 7.61 -23.66 8.86
C GLU A 3 6.73 -22.62 9.58
N GLU A 4 7.18 -21.36 9.65
CA GLU A 4 6.38 -20.25 10.21
C GLU A 4 5.16 -19.94 9.33
N TYR A 5 5.32 -20.06 8.01
CA TYR A 5 4.26 -19.87 7.04
C TYR A 5 3.12 -20.89 7.18
N GLU A 6 3.46 -22.17 7.37
CA GLU A 6 2.48 -23.24 7.60
C GLU A 6 1.77 -23.16 8.97
N LYS A 7 2.35 -22.45 9.94
CA LYS A 7 1.66 -22.12 11.20
C LYS A 7 0.63 -21.01 11.01
N VAL A 8 0.97 -19.94 10.29
CA VAL A 8 0.05 -18.82 9.99
C VAL A 8 -1.13 -19.30 9.14
N LYS A 9 -0.89 -20.17 8.16
CA LYS A 9 -1.94 -20.76 7.32
C LYS A 9 -2.93 -21.61 8.13
N ARG A 10 -2.47 -22.35 9.15
CA ARG A 10 -3.31 -23.14 10.05
C ARG A 10 -4.16 -22.32 11.03
N LEU A 11 -3.80 -21.07 11.28
CA LEU A 11 -4.53 -20.17 12.20
C LEU A 11 -5.56 -19.28 11.48
N GLY A 12 -5.67 -19.38 10.15
CA GLY A 12 -6.56 -18.56 9.33
C GLY A 12 -5.86 -17.28 8.88
N ASP A 13 -5.21 -17.34 7.71
CA ASP A 13 -4.60 -16.17 7.09
C ASP A 13 -5.67 -15.35 6.35
N ARG A 14 -6.48 -14.60 7.11
CA ARG A 14 -7.56 -13.76 6.58
C ARG A 14 -7.09 -12.77 5.51
N LEU A 15 -5.83 -12.32 5.60
CA LEU A 15 -5.26 -11.43 4.59
C LEU A 15 -5.03 -12.17 3.26
N ALA A 16 -4.57 -13.42 3.29
CA ALA A 16 -4.44 -14.22 2.08
C ALA A 16 -5.80 -14.59 1.45
N GLU A 17 -6.83 -14.80 2.27
CA GLU A 17 -8.20 -15.00 1.78
C GLU A 17 -8.73 -13.74 1.09
N VAL A 18 -8.58 -12.57 1.72
CA VAL A 18 -8.95 -11.29 1.10
C VAL A 18 -8.16 -11.05 -0.19
N ASP A 19 -6.87 -11.36 -0.18
CA ASP A 19 -6.00 -11.13 -1.33
C ASP A 19 -6.48 -11.87 -2.58
N SER A 20 -7.03 -13.08 -2.42
CA SER A 20 -7.56 -13.90 -3.52
C SER A 20 -8.98 -13.51 -3.95
N LEU A 21 -9.73 -12.81 -3.10
CA LEU A 21 -11.11 -12.41 -3.38
C LEU A 21 -11.21 -11.08 -4.15
N ILE A 22 -10.17 -10.25 -4.12
CA ILE A 22 -10.19 -8.90 -4.69
C ILE A 22 -9.29 -8.86 -5.93
N ASP A 23 -9.85 -8.41 -7.06
CA ASP A 23 -9.04 -8.03 -8.22
C ASP A 23 -8.35 -6.67 -7.94
N TRP A 24 -7.15 -6.75 -7.38
CA TRP A 24 -6.36 -5.56 -7.09
C TRP A 24 -5.93 -4.79 -8.34
N GLY A 25 -5.85 -5.47 -9.49
CA GLY A 25 -5.50 -4.86 -10.78
C GLY A 25 -6.53 -3.81 -11.22
N ALA A 26 -7.81 -4.02 -10.86
CA ALA A 26 -8.88 -3.07 -11.15
C ALA A 26 -8.69 -1.69 -10.50
N PHE A 27 -7.91 -1.58 -9.42
CA PHE A 27 -7.61 -0.29 -8.79
C PHE A 27 -6.54 0.51 -9.52
N ARG A 28 -5.66 -0.13 -10.33
CA ARG A 28 -4.59 0.54 -11.07
C ARG A 28 -5.09 1.76 -11.87
N PRO A 29 -6.12 1.67 -12.74
CA PRO A 29 -6.60 2.84 -13.48
C PRO A 29 -7.16 3.96 -12.58
N ILE A 30 -7.73 3.61 -11.42
CA ILE A 30 -8.30 4.57 -10.47
C ILE A 30 -7.18 5.39 -9.81
N VAL A 31 -6.08 4.72 -9.47
CA VAL A 31 -4.95 5.33 -8.75
C VAL A 31 -3.82 5.81 -9.65
N ALA A 32 -3.82 5.44 -10.93
CA ALA A 32 -2.83 5.87 -11.92
C ALA A 32 -2.70 7.39 -12.00
N GLY A 33 -3.80 8.13 -11.81
CA GLY A 33 -3.81 9.60 -11.78
C GLY A 33 -3.11 10.22 -10.56
N MET A 34 -2.80 9.44 -9.52
CA MET A 34 -2.08 9.90 -8.34
C MET A 34 -0.56 9.92 -8.54
N TYR A 35 -0.05 9.19 -9.54
CA TYR A 35 1.35 9.26 -9.94
C TYR A 35 1.55 10.33 -11.01
N ARG A 36 2.33 11.37 -10.67
CA ARG A 36 2.64 12.47 -11.60
C ARG A 36 3.79 12.15 -12.57
N ASN A 37 4.69 11.24 -12.20
CA ASN A 37 5.84 10.89 -13.03
C ASN A 37 5.47 9.75 -13.98
N LYS A 38 5.19 10.11 -15.24
CA LYS A 38 5.12 9.18 -16.38
C LYS A 38 6.38 9.21 -17.26
N THR A 39 7.41 9.93 -16.84
CA THR A 39 8.59 10.24 -17.66
C THR A 39 9.84 9.54 -17.16
N GLU A 40 10.65 9.05 -18.11
CA GLU A 40 11.97 8.42 -17.91
C GLU A 40 13.03 9.35 -17.27
N LYS A 41 12.75 10.65 -17.11
CA LYS A 41 13.67 11.60 -16.51
C LYS A 41 13.50 11.69 -14.99
N GLY A 42 14.28 10.87 -14.29
CA GLY A 42 14.89 11.18 -12.99
C GLY A 42 13.94 11.23 -11.78
N GLY A 43 13.77 10.08 -11.11
CA GLY A 43 13.18 9.98 -9.77
C GLY A 43 13.19 8.53 -9.28
N ARG A 44 13.05 8.31 -7.95
CA ARG A 44 12.86 6.97 -7.38
C ARG A 44 11.68 6.31 -8.10
N PRO A 45 11.82 5.07 -8.60
CA PRO A 45 10.74 4.40 -9.32
C PRO A 45 9.47 4.42 -8.47
N ASN A 46 8.34 4.69 -9.12
CA ASN A 46 7.05 4.68 -8.45
C ASN A 46 6.82 3.28 -7.88
N ILE A 47 6.48 3.20 -6.59
CA ILE A 47 6.04 1.94 -5.99
C ILE A 47 4.77 1.49 -6.70
N ASP A 48 4.65 0.18 -6.93
CA ASP A 48 3.49 -0.40 -7.62
C ASP A 48 2.17 0.11 -7.00
N GLU A 49 1.25 0.52 -7.86
CA GLU A 49 -0.05 1.07 -7.47
C GLU A 49 -0.83 0.14 -6.53
N VAL A 50 -0.77 -1.17 -6.80
CA VAL A 50 -1.46 -2.21 -6.02
C VAL A 50 -0.88 -2.29 -4.63
N VAL A 51 0.45 -2.22 -4.50
CA VAL A 51 1.12 -2.21 -3.18
C VAL A 51 0.64 -1.02 -2.37
N MET A 52 0.55 0.16 -2.98
CA MET A 52 0.09 1.37 -2.29
C MET A 52 -1.38 1.25 -1.83
N VAL A 53 -2.25 0.69 -2.67
CA VAL A 53 -3.66 0.43 -2.31
C VAL A 53 -3.75 -0.55 -1.14
N LYS A 54 -3.04 -1.67 -1.20
CA LYS A 54 -3.01 -2.67 -0.14
C LYS A 54 -2.47 -2.10 1.18
N ILE A 55 -1.49 -1.21 1.12
CA ILE A 55 -0.97 -0.52 2.31
C ILE A 55 -2.02 0.38 2.96
N LEU A 56 -2.81 1.11 2.16
CA LEU A 56 -3.91 1.92 2.68
C LEU A 56 -5.01 1.04 3.30
N VAL A 57 -5.27 -0.15 2.74
CA VAL A 57 -6.21 -1.12 3.31
C VAL A 57 -5.70 -1.63 4.66
N LEU A 58 -4.43 -2.03 4.76
CA LEU A 58 -3.81 -2.43 6.04
C LEU A 58 -3.88 -1.30 7.06
N GLN A 59 -3.59 -0.07 6.65
CA GLN A 59 -3.67 1.10 7.49
C GLN A 59 -5.10 1.28 8.07
N GLN A 60 -6.12 1.19 7.22
CA GLN A 60 -7.51 1.38 7.62
C GLN A 60 -8.05 0.24 8.49
N TRP A 61 -7.71 -1.01 8.18
CA TRP A 61 -8.24 -2.18 8.89
C TRP A 61 -7.63 -2.38 10.27
N TYR A 62 -6.34 -2.05 10.42
CA TYR A 62 -5.63 -2.20 11.68
C TYR A 62 -5.47 -0.88 12.45
N GLY A 63 -6.02 0.23 11.93
CA GLY A 63 -5.99 1.54 12.59
C GLY A 63 -4.58 2.11 12.74
N LEU A 64 -3.67 1.81 11.81
CA LEU A 64 -2.24 2.08 11.96
C LEU A 64 -1.90 3.54 11.63
N SER A 65 -1.02 4.13 12.44
CA SER A 65 -0.34 5.36 12.05
C SER A 65 0.69 5.11 10.93
N ASP A 66 1.12 6.15 10.20
CA ASP A 66 2.11 5.99 9.14
C ASP A 66 3.44 5.35 9.64
N PRO A 67 4.00 5.74 10.80
CA PRO A 67 5.20 5.09 11.35
C PRO A 67 4.95 3.67 11.87
N GLU A 68 3.73 3.39 12.35
CA GLU A 68 3.38 2.05 12.85
C GLU A 68 3.15 1.06 11.72
N LEU A 69 2.55 1.51 10.63
CA LEU A 69 2.42 0.75 9.39
C LEU A 69 3.79 0.27 8.90
N GLU A 70 4.78 1.17 8.83
CA GLU A 70 6.14 0.84 8.41
C GLU A 70 6.76 -0.24 9.32
N ARG A 71 6.67 -0.06 10.65
CA ARG A 71 7.14 -1.06 11.61
C ARG A 71 6.43 -2.40 11.47
N GLN A 72 5.10 -2.42 11.37
CA GLN A 72 4.35 -3.66 11.26
C GLN A 72 4.57 -4.38 9.92
N VAL A 73 4.78 -3.66 8.83
CA VAL A 73 5.14 -4.28 7.55
C VAL A 73 6.55 -4.87 7.59
N ALA A 74 7.49 -4.26 8.32
CA ALA A 74 8.81 -4.84 8.52
C ALA A 74 8.77 -6.12 9.37
N ASP A 75 7.97 -6.13 10.44
CA ASP A 75 7.96 -7.22 11.44
C ASP A 75 7.03 -8.39 11.09
N ARG A 76 5.92 -8.16 10.37
CA ARG A 76 4.87 -9.17 10.15
C ARG A 76 4.97 -9.80 8.77
N ILE A 77 5.33 -11.09 8.73
CA ILE A 77 5.38 -11.88 7.50
C ILE A 77 4.03 -11.91 6.77
N SER A 78 2.90 -11.96 7.49
CA SER A 78 1.56 -11.92 6.89
C SER A 78 1.30 -10.61 6.14
N PHE A 79 1.79 -9.48 6.63
CA PHE A 79 1.67 -8.19 5.95
C PHE A 79 2.56 -8.16 4.71
N ARG A 80 3.82 -8.61 4.82
CA ARG A 80 4.73 -8.70 3.66
C ARG A 80 4.18 -9.60 2.57
N LYS A 81 3.59 -10.73 2.94
CA LYS A 81 2.92 -11.66 2.04
C LYS A 81 1.72 -11.01 1.36
N PHE A 82 0.85 -10.35 2.11
CA PHE A 82 -0.30 -9.62 1.55
C PHE A 82 0.13 -8.57 0.53
N LEU A 83 1.25 -7.89 0.78
CA LEU A 83 1.84 -6.93 -0.15
C LEU A 83 2.58 -7.56 -1.34
N GLY A 84 2.72 -8.89 -1.41
CA GLY A 84 3.41 -9.58 -2.49
C GLY A 84 4.94 -9.52 -2.39
N PHE A 85 5.49 -9.38 -1.18
CA PHE A 85 6.93 -9.25 -0.91
C PHE A 85 7.62 -8.18 -1.77
N PRO A 86 7.21 -6.90 -1.67
CA PRO A 86 7.83 -5.84 -2.45
C PRO A 86 9.31 -5.70 -2.08
N GLU A 87 10.17 -5.49 -3.08
CA GLU A 87 11.60 -5.23 -2.87
C GLU A 87 11.85 -3.97 -2.01
N ASN A 88 10.95 -2.98 -2.16
CA ASN A 88 11.00 -1.72 -1.44
C ASN A 88 9.69 -1.49 -0.70
N ILE A 89 9.73 -1.50 0.64
CA ILE A 89 8.61 -1.05 1.47
C ILE A 89 8.59 0.48 1.41
N PRO A 90 7.45 1.13 1.10
CA PRO A 90 7.34 2.58 1.21
C PRO A 90 7.55 3.02 2.65
N ASP A 91 8.45 3.98 2.82
CA ASP A 91 8.52 4.75 4.06
C ASP A 91 7.21 5.52 4.31
N TYR A 92 6.98 5.87 5.58
CA TYR A 92 5.82 6.64 6.01
C TYR A 92 5.57 7.92 5.17
N SER A 93 6.64 8.59 4.73
CA SER A 93 6.56 9.83 3.94
C SER A 93 6.02 9.61 2.53
N THR A 94 6.24 8.41 1.98
CA THR A 94 5.76 8.01 0.67
C THR A 94 4.26 7.73 0.70
N VAL A 95 3.78 7.04 1.74
CA VAL A 95 2.35 6.80 1.99
C VAL A 95 1.61 8.13 2.24
N TRP A 96 2.18 9.01 3.06
CA TRP A 96 1.59 10.32 3.34
C TRP A 96 1.46 11.18 2.06
N ARG A 97 2.52 11.27 1.25
CA ARG A 97 2.49 11.99 -0.03
C ARG A 97 1.44 11.43 -0.99
N PHE A 98 1.25 10.12 -1.01
CA PHE A 98 0.21 9.50 -1.82
C PHE A 98 -1.19 9.90 -1.35
N ARG A 99 -1.45 9.88 -0.04
CA ARG A 99 -2.72 10.33 0.55
C ARG A 99 -3.01 11.81 0.28
N MET A 100 -2.01 12.68 0.40
CA MET A 100 -2.20 14.11 0.16
C MET A 100 -2.53 14.41 -1.31
N ARG A 101 -2.00 13.63 -2.25
CA ARG A 101 -2.39 13.70 -3.67
C ARG A 101 -3.85 13.31 -3.88
N ARG A 102 -4.37 12.31 -3.15
CA ARG A 102 -5.80 11.95 -3.16
C ARG A 102 -6.68 13.13 -2.72
N ILE A 103 -6.31 13.81 -1.63
CA ILE A 103 -7.05 14.98 -1.12
C ILE A 103 -7.09 16.08 -2.17
N ARG A 104 -5.97 16.37 -2.84
CA ARG A 104 -5.89 17.42 -3.87
C ARG A 104 -6.73 17.13 -5.12
N LEU A 105 -6.98 15.86 -5.44
CA LEU A 105 -7.85 15.45 -6.54
C LEU A 105 -9.34 15.58 -6.20
N ILE A 106 -9.72 15.31 -4.95
CA ILE A 106 -11.12 15.35 -4.48
C ILE A 106 -11.52 16.77 -4.04
N HIS A 107 -10.57 17.52 -3.48
CA HIS A 107 -10.71 18.92 -3.10
C HIS A 107 -9.58 19.71 -3.78
N PRO A 108 -9.75 20.14 -5.04
CA PRO A 108 -8.82 21.08 -5.63
C PRO A 108 -8.90 22.36 -4.78
N MET A 109 -7.82 22.62 -4.02
CA MET A 109 -7.70 23.74 -3.10
C MET A 109 -8.38 25.01 -3.63
N SER A 110 -9.54 25.32 -3.07
CA SER A 110 -10.20 26.63 -3.11
C SER A 110 -9.34 27.61 -2.32
N TYR A 111 -8.22 28.03 -2.89
CA TYR A 111 -7.41 29.13 -2.36
C TYR A 111 -7.56 30.31 -3.31
N LEU A 112 -8.73 30.94 -3.20
CA LEU A 112 -8.95 32.34 -3.52
C LEU A 112 -9.92 32.89 -2.47
N ARG A 113 -9.36 33.33 -1.35
CA ARG A 113 -9.82 34.54 -0.67
C ARG A 113 -8.70 35.11 0.19
#